data_AF-A0A6G4ZEL9-F1
#
_entry.id   AF-A0A6G4ZEL9-F1
#
_cell.length_a   1.000
_cell.length_b   1.000
_cell.length_c   1.000
_cell.angle_alpha   90.00
_cell.angle_beta   90.00
_cell.angle_gamma   90.00
#
_symmetry.space_group_name_H-M   'P 1'
#
loop_
_entity.id
_entity.type
_entity.pdbx_description
1 polymer ?
#
loop_
_entity_poly.entity_id
_entity_poly.type
_entity_poly.pdbx_seq_one_letter_code
_entity_poly.pdbx_strand_id
1 'polypeptide(L)'
;MNTKKQNKKKKGFTLIELIVVIAIIAILAAIAIPNFLSIQRKSRVKADVASSKSIYDATSALIAEGVINPEDQIISGKTLTLSSMSKEDIKKVEDAAKNENATADNKKAKTEQDAILAIENYLNTNGKTVPTSQAYSGKSFGVKISGGETSPKIQVFVMNSNDGTELYPDDKVSK
;
A
#
# COMPACT_ATOMS: atom_id res chain seq x y z
N MET A 1 -35.12 21.18 -65.18
CA MET A 1 -35.43 20.12 -64.22
C MET A 1 -35.29 20.70 -62.82
N ASN A 2 -36.41 21.00 -62.15
CA ASN A 2 -36.39 21.80 -60.90
C ASN A 2 -36.49 20.87 -59.69
N THR A 3 -35.39 20.67 -58.95
CA THR A 3 -35.33 19.77 -57.79
C THR A 3 -35.78 20.49 -56.52
N LYS A 4 -37.01 20.22 -56.04
CA LYS A 4 -37.49 20.68 -54.74
C LYS A 4 -36.69 20.01 -53.60
N LYS A 5 -35.79 20.78 -52.97
CA LYS A 5 -35.06 20.36 -51.77
C LYS A 5 -36.01 20.37 -50.57
N GLN A 6 -36.41 19.18 -50.11
CA GLN A 6 -37.25 19.00 -48.91
C GLN A 6 -36.42 19.31 -47.66
N ASN A 7 -36.64 20.46 -47.03
CA ASN A 7 -36.07 20.79 -45.72
C ASN A 7 -36.72 19.89 -44.65
N LYS A 8 -36.04 18.80 -44.26
CA LYS A 8 -36.44 17.99 -43.10
C LYS A 8 -36.36 18.89 -41.85
N LYS A 9 -37.52 19.22 -41.26
CA LYS A 9 -37.58 19.94 -39.98
C LYS A 9 -36.82 19.12 -38.93
N LYS A 10 -35.70 19.65 -38.42
CA LYS A 10 -35.02 19.05 -37.27
C LYS A 10 -35.94 19.22 -36.06
N LYS A 11 -36.44 18.12 -35.50
CA LYS A 11 -37.12 18.15 -34.19
C LYS A 11 -36.05 18.47 -33.14
N GLY A 12 -36.16 19.63 -32.51
CA GLY A 12 -35.32 20.01 -31.37
C GLY A 12 -35.75 19.27 -30.11
N PHE A 13 -34.81 19.07 -29.19
CA PHE A 13 -35.07 18.53 -27.86
C PHE A 13 -35.94 19.53 -27.07
N THR A 14 -36.93 19.04 -26.32
CA THR A 14 -37.76 19.92 -25.50
C THR A 14 -37.09 20.18 -24.15
N LEU A 15 -37.33 21.37 -23.58
CA LEU A 15 -36.83 21.69 -22.23
C LEU A 15 -37.40 20.74 -21.17
N ILE A 16 -38.64 20.29 -21.35
CA ILE A 16 -39.29 19.36 -20.43
C ILE A 16 -38.61 17.98 -20.43
N GLU A 17 -38.21 17.47 -21.61
CA GLU A 17 -37.46 16.22 -21.71
C GLU A 17 -36.13 16.31 -20.95
N LEU A 18 -35.44 17.45 -21.03
CA LEU A 18 -34.19 17.67 -20.30
C LEU A 18 -34.42 17.73 -18.78
N ILE A 19 -35.48 18.40 -18.33
CA ILE A 19 -35.81 18.56 -16.89
C ILE A 19 -36.14 17.20 -16.26
N VAL A 20 -36.90 16.34 -16.93
CA VAL A 20 -37.24 15.01 -16.40
C VAL A 20 -36.00 14.13 -16.29
N VAL A 21 -35.06 14.22 -17.25
CA VAL A 21 -33.82 13.44 -17.23
C VAL A 21 -32.94 13.84 -16.04
N ILE A 22 -32.71 15.13 -15.81
CA ILE A 22 -31.90 15.57 -14.66
C ILE A 22 -32.56 15.22 -13.32
N ALA A 23 -33.90 15.22 -13.26
CA ALA A 23 -34.64 14.84 -12.05
C ALA A 23 -34.41 13.35 -11.69
N ILE A 24 -34.47 12.46 -12.69
CA ILE A 24 -34.19 11.03 -12.47
C ILE A 24 -32.72 10.81 -12.09
N ILE A 25 -31.77 11.46 -12.77
CA ILE A 25 -30.34 11.38 -12.45
C ILE A 25 -30.09 11.85 -11.01
N ALA A 26 -30.74 12.92 -10.56
CA ALA A 26 -30.59 13.43 -9.19
C ALA A 26 -31.04 12.41 -8.13
N ILE A 27 -32.17 11.72 -8.34
CA ILE A 27 -32.66 10.68 -7.43
C ILE A 27 -31.68 9.49 -7.38
N LEU A 28 -31.19 9.03 -8.53
CA LEU A 28 -30.22 7.93 -8.59
C LEU A 28 -28.89 8.31 -7.94
N ALA A 29 -28.39 9.52 -8.20
CA ALA A 29 -27.15 10.03 -7.64
C ALA A 29 -27.22 10.14 -6.10
N ALA A 30 -28.36 10.56 -5.54
CA ALA A 30 -28.54 10.69 -4.10
C ALA A 30 -28.31 9.36 -3.34
N ILE A 31 -28.69 8.23 -3.94
CA ILE A 31 -28.50 6.89 -3.35
C ILE A 31 -27.12 6.32 -3.73
N ALA A 32 -26.68 6.54 -4.98
CA ALA A 32 -25.46 5.95 -5.49
C ALA A 32 -24.20 6.56 -4.87
N ILE A 33 -24.13 7.88 -4.70
CA ILE A 33 -22.96 8.59 -4.18
C ILE A 33 -22.52 8.10 -2.79
N PRO A 34 -23.38 8.07 -1.75
CA PRO A 34 -22.95 7.63 -0.42
C PRO A 34 -22.48 6.17 -0.40
N ASN A 35 -23.15 5.30 -1.17
CA ASN A 35 -22.78 3.90 -1.30
C ASN A 35 -21.43 3.74 -2.02
N PHE A 36 -21.23 4.46 -3.12
CA PHE A 36 -19.97 4.44 -3.87
C PHE A 36 -18.79 4.92 -3.01
N LEU A 37 -18.96 6.01 -2.26
CA LEU A 37 -17.95 6.51 -1.34
C LEU A 37 -17.61 5.50 -0.23
N SER A 38 -18.62 4.80 0.30
CA SER A 38 -18.42 3.73 1.29
C SER A 38 -17.62 2.56 0.73
N ILE A 39 -17.99 2.08 -0.47
CA ILE A 39 -17.28 1.00 -1.17
C ILE A 39 -15.84 1.41 -1.47
N GLN A 40 -15.63 2.65 -1.94
CA GLN A 40 -14.30 3.16 -2.24
C GLN A 40 -13.42 3.21 -0.99
N ARG A 41 -13.94 3.69 0.14
CA ARG A 41 -13.21 3.68 1.42
C ARG A 41 -12.85 2.25 1.85
N LYS A 42 -13.80 1.32 1.81
CA LYS A 42 -13.56 -0.09 2.15
C LYS A 42 -12.52 -0.74 1.23
N SER A 43 -12.56 -0.43 -0.08
CA SER A 43 -11.59 -0.94 -1.05
C SER A 43 -10.17 -0.45 -0.75
N ARG A 44 -10.02 0.81 -0.32
CA ARG A 44 -8.73 1.38 0.07
C ARG A 44 -8.17 0.70 1.33
N VAL A 45 -9.00 0.46 2.34
CA VAL A 45 -8.59 -0.29 3.55
C VAL A 45 -8.15 -1.71 3.19
N LYS A 46 -8.91 -2.41 2.33
CA LYS A 46 -8.53 -3.75 1.85
C LYS A 46 -7.22 -3.75 1.06
N ALA A 47 -6.96 -2.72 0.27
CA ALA A 47 -5.68 -2.57 -0.44
C ALA A 47 -4.50 -2.42 0.54
N ASP A 48 -4.70 -1.74 1.67
CA ASP A 48 -3.68 -1.59 2.70
C ASP A 48 -3.44 -2.88 3.48
N VAL A 49 -4.49 -3.68 3.74
CA VAL A 49 -4.34 -5.02 4.32
C VAL A 49 -3.56 -5.94 3.37
N ALA A 50 -3.85 -5.91 2.06
CA ALA A 50 -3.12 -6.70 1.06
C ALA A 50 -1.64 -6.28 0.94
N SER A 51 -1.39 -4.97 1.00
CA SER A 51 -0.04 -4.40 1.08
C SER A 51 0.69 -4.86 2.34
N SER A 52 0.01 -4.84 3.49
CA SER A 52 0.55 -5.30 4.77
C SER A 52 0.91 -6.78 4.75
N LYS A 53 0.06 -7.62 4.15
CA LYS A 53 0.38 -9.04 3.96
C LYS A 53 1.67 -9.22 3.14
N SER A 54 1.86 -8.41 2.10
CA SER A 54 3.08 -8.50 1.27
C SER A 54 4.34 -8.14 2.07
N ILE A 55 4.25 -7.14 2.95
CA ILE A 55 5.33 -6.75 3.85
C ILE A 55 5.59 -7.84 4.90
N TYR A 56 4.53 -8.44 5.44
CA TYR A 56 4.64 -9.59 6.34
C TYR A 56 5.38 -10.76 5.69
N ASP A 57 4.98 -11.15 4.47
CA ASP A 57 5.59 -12.25 3.74
C ASP A 57 7.09 -11.97 3.47
N ALA A 58 7.43 -10.73 3.09
CA ALA A 58 8.81 -10.30 2.89
C ALA A 58 9.64 -10.37 4.19
N THR A 59 9.09 -9.87 5.29
CA THR A 59 9.75 -9.90 6.60
C THR A 59 9.96 -11.34 7.07
N SER A 60 8.95 -12.20 6.89
CA SER A 60 9.05 -13.61 7.26
C SER A 60 10.11 -14.35 6.44
N ALA A 61 10.25 -14.04 5.16
CA ALA A 61 11.30 -14.61 4.32
C ALA A 61 12.69 -14.18 4.81
N LEU A 62 12.88 -12.89 5.14
CA LEU A 62 14.15 -12.38 5.64
C LEU A 62 14.54 -12.95 7.01
N ILE A 63 13.55 -13.23 7.87
CA ILE A 63 13.79 -13.96 9.12
C ILE A 63 14.24 -15.40 8.82
N ALA A 64 13.57 -16.09 7.90
CA ALA A 64 13.93 -17.45 7.51
C ALA A 64 15.32 -17.53 6.84
N GLU A 65 15.72 -16.50 6.09
CA GLU A 65 17.06 -16.37 5.52
C GLU A 65 18.13 -16.01 6.57
N GLY A 66 17.74 -15.74 7.82
CA GLY A 66 18.65 -15.32 8.90
C GLY A 66 19.17 -13.89 8.74
N VAL A 67 18.57 -13.09 7.86
CA VAL A 67 18.92 -11.68 7.65
C VAL A 67 18.42 -10.82 8.81
N ILE A 68 17.20 -11.11 9.27
CA ILE A 68 16.58 -10.43 10.40
C ILE A 68 16.43 -11.42 11.56
N ASN A 69 17.03 -11.11 12.72
CA ASN A 69 16.82 -11.91 13.91
C ASN A 69 15.73 -11.28 14.82
N PRO A 70 14.65 -12.00 15.15
CA PRO A 70 13.59 -11.51 16.04
C PRO A 70 14.06 -11.20 17.47
N GLU A 71 15.19 -11.77 17.90
CA GLU A 71 15.73 -11.63 19.25
C GLU A 71 16.73 -10.48 19.40
N ASP A 72 17.19 -9.90 18.29
CA ASP A 72 18.15 -8.79 18.33
C ASP A 72 17.51 -7.58 19.03
N GLN A 73 18.17 -7.06 20.08
CA GLN A 73 17.64 -5.95 20.88
C GLN A 73 17.41 -4.65 20.09
N ILE A 74 18.01 -4.55 18.92
CA ILE A 74 17.90 -3.41 18.00
C ILE A 74 16.58 -3.49 17.19
N ILE A 75 16.01 -4.68 17.05
CA ILE A 75 14.87 -4.98 16.17
C ILE A 75 13.65 -5.44 16.98
N SER A 76 13.88 -6.27 18.00
CA SER A 76 12.82 -6.89 18.80
C SER A 76 11.96 -5.85 19.51
N GLY A 77 10.67 -5.87 19.22
CA GLY A 77 9.68 -4.97 19.82
C GLY A 77 9.68 -3.55 19.27
N LYS A 78 10.61 -3.20 18.36
CA LYS A 78 10.67 -1.88 17.73
C LYS A 78 9.89 -1.84 16.43
N THR A 79 9.21 -0.72 16.17
CA THR A 79 8.49 -0.50 14.90
C THR A 79 9.43 0.13 13.88
N LEU A 80 9.81 -0.66 12.89
CA LEU A 80 10.61 -0.23 11.73
C LEU A 80 9.68 0.45 10.73
N THR A 81 9.84 1.74 10.48
CA THR A 81 9.01 2.47 9.51
C THR A 81 9.61 2.33 8.12
N LEU A 82 8.83 1.78 7.18
CA LEU A 82 9.24 1.73 5.78
C LEU A 82 9.02 3.10 5.15
N SER A 83 10.11 3.83 4.99
CA SER A 83 10.11 5.02 4.15
C SER A 83 10.26 4.53 2.72
N SER A 84 9.35 4.88 1.81
CA SER A 84 9.67 4.79 0.40
C SER A 84 10.89 5.68 0.13
N MET A 85 12.10 5.14 0.24
CA MET A 85 13.31 5.87 -0.11
C MET A 85 13.17 6.24 -1.58
N SER A 86 13.50 7.49 -1.91
CA SER A 86 13.58 7.92 -3.31
C SER A 86 14.42 6.92 -4.08
N LYS A 87 14.03 6.60 -5.33
CA LYS A 87 14.83 5.77 -6.24
C LYS A 87 16.29 6.26 -6.36
N GLU A 88 16.55 7.52 -6.01
CA GLU A 88 17.86 8.17 -6.02
C GLU A 88 18.74 7.80 -4.81
N ASP A 89 18.15 7.43 -3.67
CA ASP A 89 18.89 6.96 -2.49
C ASP A 89 19.18 5.45 -2.56
N ILE A 90 18.32 4.68 -3.23
CA ILE A 90 18.50 3.25 -3.51
C ILE A 90 19.78 2.98 -4.33
N LYS A 91 20.10 3.86 -5.29
CA LYS A 91 21.27 3.70 -6.16
C LYS A 91 22.61 3.89 -5.42
N LYS A 92 22.64 4.76 -4.40
CA LYS A 92 23.84 4.96 -3.56
C LYS A 92 24.13 3.77 -2.65
N VAL A 93 23.10 3.00 -2.31
CA VAL A 93 23.18 1.81 -1.45
C VAL A 93 23.56 0.57 -2.25
N GLU A 94 23.05 0.40 -3.48
CA GLU A 94 23.48 -0.68 -4.38
C GLU A 94 24.95 -0.57 -4.81
N ASP A 95 25.48 0.64 -4.98
CA ASP A 95 26.88 0.84 -5.36
C ASP A 95 27.85 0.59 -4.18
N ALA A 96 27.37 0.57 -2.93
CA ALA A 96 28.14 0.15 -1.75
C ALA A 96 28.16 -1.38 -1.55
N ALA A 97 27.16 -2.11 -2.08
CA ALA A 97 27.04 -3.57 -1.95
C ALA A 97 27.83 -4.37 -3.00
N LYS A 98 28.49 -3.70 -3.96
CA LYS A 98 29.27 -4.33 -5.05
C LYS A 98 30.76 -4.54 -4.72
N ASN A 99 31.17 -4.47 -3.46
CA ASN A 99 32.51 -4.88 -3.04
C ASN A 99 32.50 -6.33 -2.54
N GLU A 100 33.11 -7.20 -3.33
CA GLU A 100 33.20 -8.65 -3.17
C GLU A 100 33.91 -9.08 -1.87
N ASN A 101 33.13 -9.56 -0.89
CA ASN A 101 33.38 -10.77 -0.08
C ASN A 101 32.37 -10.82 1.09
N ALA A 102 31.21 -11.45 0.88
CA ALA A 102 30.26 -11.69 1.95
C ALA A 102 30.31 -13.17 2.37
N THR A 103 31.25 -13.49 3.26
CA THR A 103 31.13 -14.67 4.12
C THR A 103 29.79 -14.58 4.88
N ALA A 104 29.15 -15.73 5.14
CA ALA A 104 27.79 -15.88 5.69
C ALA A 104 27.48 -15.10 6.99
N ASP A 105 28.48 -14.51 7.65
CA ASP A 105 28.33 -13.68 8.85
C ASP A 105 27.96 -12.21 8.59
N ASN A 106 28.04 -11.72 7.34
CA ASN A 106 27.73 -10.32 7.00
C ASN A 106 26.29 -10.08 6.48
N LYS A 107 25.42 -11.10 6.50
CA LYS A 107 24.03 -10.99 6.01
C LYS A 107 23.02 -10.55 7.07
N LYS A 108 23.45 -10.41 8.34
CA LYS A 108 22.58 -10.03 9.47
C LYS A 108 22.42 -8.51 9.57
N ALA A 109 21.20 -8.03 9.75
CA ALA A 109 20.91 -6.62 10.01
C ALA A 109 21.53 -6.19 11.36
N LYS A 110 22.51 -5.28 11.32
CA LYS A 110 23.22 -4.80 12.52
C LYS A 110 22.60 -3.52 13.09
N THR A 111 21.79 -2.83 12.30
CA THR A 111 21.06 -1.62 12.67
C THR A 111 19.61 -1.69 12.21
N GLU A 112 18.76 -0.82 12.75
CA GLU A 112 17.36 -0.68 12.30
C GLU A 112 17.27 -0.32 10.82
N GLN A 113 18.20 0.51 10.32
CA GLN A 113 18.22 0.93 8.93
C GLN A 113 18.59 -0.23 8.01
N ASP A 114 19.48 -1.14 8.43
CA ASP A 114 19.81 -2.34 7.66
C ASP A 114 18.59 -3.27 7.54
N ALA A 115 17.82 -3.40 8.62
CA ALA A 115 16.59 -4.20 8.61
C ALA A 115 15.51 -3.57 7.71
N ILE A 116 15.33 -2.24 7.78
CA ILE A 116 14.43 -1.50 6.89
C ILE A 116 14.83 -1.70 5.43
N LEU A 117 16.11 -1.48 5.11
CA LEU A 117 16.65 -1.60 3.76
C LEU A 117 16.52 -3.02 3.20
N ALA A 118 16.76 -4.05 4.03
CA ALA A 118 16.60 -5.44 3.62
C ALA A 118 15.14 -5.74 3.23
N ILE A 119 14.17 -5.27 4.02
CA ILE A 119 12.74 -5.42 3.72
C ILE A 119 12.36 -4.66 2.45
N GLU A 120 12.83 -3.42 2.30
CA GLU A 120 12.55 -2.60 1.11
C GLU A 120 13.13 -3.20 -0.17
N ASN A 121 14.38 -3.69 -0.12
CA ASN A 121 15.01 -4.37 -1.25
C ASN A 121 14.27 -5.66 -1.61
N TYR A 122 13.91 -6.49 -0.61
CA TYR A 122 13.16 -7.72 -0.88
C TYR A 122 11.80 -7.43 -1.54
N LEU A 123 11.10 -6.39 -1.12
CA LEU A 123 9.86 -5.95 -1.75
C LEU A 123 10.10 -5.52 -3.20
N ASN A 124 11.07 -4.64 -3.43
CA ASN A 124 11.38 -4.07 -4.73
C ASN A 124 11.88 -5.12 -5.75
N THR A 125 12.75 -6.06 -5.34
CA THR A 125 13.28 -7.14 -6.19
C THR A 125 12.18 -8.11 -6.61
N ASN A 126 11.15 -8.31 -5.78
CA ASN A 126 10.00 -9.16 -6.09
C ASN A 126 8.88 -8.41 -6.83
N GLY A 127 9.17 -7.25 -7.41
CA GLY A 127 8.22 -6.45 -8.20
C GLY A 127 7.13 -5.76 -7.37
N LYS A 128 7.26 -5.74 -6.04
CA LYS A 128 6.36 -5.03 -5.12
C LYS A 128 7.08 -3.78 -4.62
N THR A 129 6.86 -2.62 -5.25
CA THR A 129 7.36 -1.35 -4.69
C THR A 129 6.82 -1.18 -3.27
N VAL A 130 7.62 -0.62 -2.34
CA VAL A 130 7.16 -0.30 -0.97
C VAL A 130 5.79 0.37 -1.05
N PRO A 131 4.71 -0.32 -0.63
CA PRO A 131 3.38 0.19 -0.87
C PRO A 131 3.15 1.44 -0.02
N THR A 132 2.38 2.39 -0.54
CA THR A 132 1.90 3.54 0.24
C THR A 132 0.45 3.29 0.64
N SER A 133 0.04 3.79 1.80
CA SER A 133 -1.32 3.58 2.28
C SER A 133 -2.32 4.32 1.39
N GLN A 134 -3.30 3.59 0.86
CA GLN A 134 -4.41 4.14 0.07
C GLN A 134 -5.57 4.63 0.95
N ALA A 135 -5.75 4.05 2.14
CA ALA A 135 -6.76 4.50 3.10
C ALA A 135 -6.30 5.73 3.88
N TYR A 136 -5.00 5.84 4.15
CA TYR A 136 -4.42 6.90 4.95
C TYR A 136 -3.34 7.66 4.17
N SER A 137 -3.78 8.74 3.51
CA SER A 137 -2.91 9.58 2.68
C SER A 137 -1.67 10.07 3.44
N GLY A 138 -0.48 9.85 2.85
CA GLY A 138 0.79 10.31 3.40
C GLY A 138 1.34 9.46 4.56
N LYS A 139 0.71 8.32 4.87
CA LYS A 139 1.20 7.41 5.91
C LYS A 139 2.01 6.27 5.32
N SER A 140 3.11 5.94 6.01
CA SER A 140 3.97 4.81 5.73
C SER A 140 3.50 3.56 6.46
N PHE A 141 3.88 2.40 5.93
CA PHE A 141 3.78 1.15 6.67
C PHE A 141 4.94 1.03 7.66
N GLY A 142 4.70 0.34 8.76
CA GLY A 142 5.71 -0.04 9.74
C GLY A 142 5.62 -1.52 10.05
N VAL A 143 6.73 -2.14 10.44
CA VAL A 143 6.78 -3.55 10.85
C VAL A 143 7.37 -3.64 12.24
N LYS A 144 6.70 -4.38 13.11
CA LYS A 144 7.23 -4.76 14.42
C LYS A 144 7.47 -6.25 14.43
N ILE A 145 8.69 -6.62 14.80
CA ILE A 145 9.13 -8.01 14.89
C ILE A 145 9.39 -8.29 16.36
N SER A 146 8.90 -9.41 16.89
CA SER A 146 9.10 -9.80 18.28
C SER A 146 9.04 -11.33 18.41
N GLY A 147 9.30 -11.87 19.59
CA GLY A 147 9.34 -13.32 19.80
C GLY A 147 10.73 -13.91 19.58
N GLY A 148 10.80 -15.23 19.47
CA GLY A 148 12.07 -15.96 19.31
C GLY A 148 12.28 -16.47 17.90
N GLU A 149 13.49 -16.95 17.59
CA GLU A 149 13.85 -17.47 16.25
C GLU A 149 12.90 -18.59 15.77
N THR A 150 12.44 -19.44 16.69
CA THR A 150 11.53 -20.56 16.39
C THR A 150 10.05 -20.18 16.41
N SER A 151 9.71 -18.96 16.83
CA SER A 151 8.33 -18.46 16.92
C SER A 151 8.29 -16.94 16.74
N PRO A 152 8.61 -16.43 15.54
CA PRO A 152 8.58 -15.00 15.26
C PRO A 152 7.14 -14.49 15.23
N LYS A 153 6.91 -13.38 15.92
CA LYS A 153 5.68 -12.59 15.86
C LYS A 153 5.93 -11.33 15.05
N ILE A 154 5.38 -11.28 13.85
CA ILE A 154 5.49 -10.15 12.93
C ILE A 154 4.14 -9.44 12.88
N GLN A 155 4.15 -8.14 13.13
CA GLN A 155 2.96 -7.27 13.08
C GLN A 155 3.24 -6.13 12.12
N VAL A 156 2.28 -5.82 11.24
CA VAL A 156 2.40 -4.74 10.25
C VAL A 156 1.38 -3.65 10.58
N PHE A 157 1.85 -2.41 10.61
CA PHE A 157 1.11 -1.23 11.02
C PHE A 157 1.04 -0.22 9.87
N VAL A 158 0.01 0.61 9.88
CA VAL A 158 0.08 1.93 9.22
C VAL A 158 0.39 2.97 10.28
N MET A 159 1.48 3.72 10.05
CA MET A 159 2.03 4.66 11.02
C MET A 159 1.25 5.98 11.01
N ASN A 160 0.66 6.35 12.14
CA ASN A 160 0.02 7.64 12.35
C ASN A 160 0.81 8.48 13.37
N SER A 161 1.80 9.25 12.90
CA SER A 161 2.66 10.18 13.66
C SER A 161 3.36 9.60 14.89
N ASN A 162 2.61 9.13 15.91
CA ASN A 162 3.10 8.56 17.16
C ASN A 162 2.46 7.20 17.53
N ASP A 163 1.43 6.74 16.80
CA ASP A 163 0.76 5.45 17.06
C ASP A 163 0.45 4.72 15.74
N GLY A 164 0.64 3.40 15.72
CA GLY A 164 0.45 2.57 14.53
C GLY A 164 -0.87 1.82 14.62
N THR A 165 -1.70 1.86 13.58
CA THR A 165 -2.84 0.95 13.51
C THR A 165 -2.39 -0.38 12.92
N GLU A 166 -2.45 -1.45 13.70
CA GLU A 166 -2.12 -2.80 13.24
C GLU A 166 -3.13 -3.23 12.15
N LEU A 167 -2.59 -3.63 11.00
CA LEU A 167 -3.37 -4.12 9.86
C LEU A 167 -3.28 -5.63 9.68
N TYR A 168 -2.16 -6.22 10.11
CA TYR A 168 -1.88 -7.64 9.90
C TYR A 168 -1.00 -8.17 11.04
N PRO A 169 -1.22 -9.39 11.57
CA PRO A 169 -2.18 -10.40 11.10
C PRO A 169 -3.62 -10.20 11.58
N ASP A 170 -3.84 -9.48 12.67
CA ASP A 170 -5.19 -9.12 13.10
C ASP A 170 -5.70 -7.96 12.25
N ASP A 171 -6.67 -8.21 11.36
CA ASP A 171 -7.37 -7.19 10.58
C ASP A 171 -8.28 -6.34 11.50
N LYS A 172 -7.66 -5.50 12.34
CA LYS A 172 -8.34 -4.63 13.30
C LYS A 172 -9.08 -3.46 12.63
N VAL A 173 -8.92 -3.29 11.32
CA VAL A 173 -9.38 -2.11 10.57
C VAL A 173 -10.58 -2.41 9.68
N SER A 174 -10.84 -3.68 9.34
CA SER A 174 -12.05 -4.08 8.62
C SER A 174 -13.31 -4.24 9.47
N LYS A 175 -13.28 -3.93 10.79
CA LYS A 175 -14.46 -3.97 11.67
C LYS A 175 -15.31 -2.71 11.60
#